data_AF-A0A0B1SWL2-F1
#
_entry.id   AF-A0A0B1SWL2-F1
#
_cell.length_a   1.000
_cell.length_b   1.000
_cell.length_c   1.000
_cell.angle_alpha   90.00
_cell.angle_beta   90.00
_cell.angle_gamma   90.00
#
_symmetry.space_group_name_H-M   'P 1'
#
loop_
_entity.id
_entity.type
_entity.pdbx_description
1 polymer ?
#
loop_
_entity_poly.entity_id
_entity_poly.type
_entity_poly.pdbx_seq_one_letter_code
_entity_poly.pdbx_strand_id
1 'polypeptide(L)'
;MNGYSLLLVLVSLVLCNGYKFLVYSPIFGYSHTKFMGTLADALTEAGHDVTVLMPVVDIEEEHKTGLKLTKNIIKIPANPRILEFLKNRKNVLGKMWTMKPGPVGLVEIVKTMSDAFTSQCEVVINDDELMKRLREEKFDVGIAETFSVCGFGIFEVAKIPSSMAAFSGVHMDAISVAIVEPTYPSYDKIPEIFHLHLKKISALADPRVTAFITHGGLGSITELAYAGKPAVLIPLFGDQSRNGLMLARHGGAIVLSKHDLLDPAKLKHSLEEIFTDDRKERKDTTATF
;
A
#
# COMPACT_ATOMS: atom_id res chain seq x y z
N MET A 1 -40.13 -29.64 11.60
CA MET A 1 -38.88 -28.95 12.00
C MET A 1 -38.77 -29.05 13.51
N ASN A 2 -37.84 -29.83 14.02
CA ASN A 2 -37.69 -30.06 15.47
C ASN A 2 -37.17 -28.80 16.16
N GLY A 3 -37.70 -28.45 17.33
CA GLY A 3 -37.35 -27.23 18.08
C GLY A 3 -35.85 -27.07 18.37
N TYR A 4 -35.10 -28.19 18.44
CA TYR A 4 -33.65 -28.20 18.58
C TYR A 4 -32.91 -27.61 17.37
N SER A 5 -33.42 -27.79 16.14
CA SER A 5 -32.84 -27.18 14.94
C SER A 5 -33.09 -25.68 14.89
N LEU A 6 -34.23 -25.20 15.41
CA LEU A 6 -34.52 -23.76 15.48
C LEU A 6 -33.65 -23.07 16.55
N LEU A 7 -33.42 -23.74 17.68
CA LEU A 7 -32.55 -23.27 18.76
C LEU A 7 -31.08 -23.22 18.34
N LEU A 8 -30.58 -24.23 17.61
CA LEU A 8 -29.22 -24.23 17.05
C LEU A 8 -29.01 -23.10 16.03
N VAL A 9 -30.00 -22.84 15.17
CA VAL A 9 -29.95 -21.72 14.21
C VAL A 9 -29.97 -20.36 14.94
N LEU A 10 -30.81 -20.20 15.96
CA LEU A 10 -30.84 -18.99 16.79
C LEU A 10 -29.54 -18.79 17.59
N VAL A 11 -28.93 -19.85 18.12
CA VAL A 11 -27.63 -19.79 18.81
C VAL A 11 -26.49 -19.48 17.83
N SER A 12 -26.53 -19.99 16.60
CA SER A 12 -25.54 -19.64 15.57
C SER A 12 -25.67 -18.20 15.07
N LEU A 13 -26.88 -17.63 15.07
CA LEU A 13 -27.11 -16.21 14.75
C LEU A 13 -26.62 -15.27 15.86
N VAL A 14 -26.48 -15.76 17.10
CA VAL A 14 -25.99 -14.99 18.26
C VAL A 14 -24.46 -15.00 18.37
N LEU A 15 -23.75 -15.84 17.60
CA LEU A 15 -22.28 -15.99 17.68
C LEU A 15 -21.48 -15.20 16.63
N CYS A 16 -22.10 -14.31 15.84
CA CYS A 16 -21.36 -13.34 15.03
C CYS A 16 -20.84 -12.20 15.91
N ASN A 17 -19.85 -12.48 16.77
CA ASN A 17 -19.12 -11.45 17.50
C ASN A 17 -18.16 -10.76 16.52
N GLY A 18 -18.54 -9.58 16.03
CA GLY A 18 -17.64 -8.73 15.28
C GLY A 18 -16.56 -8.16 16.19
N TYR A 19 -15.29 -8.47 15.90
CA TYR A 19 -14.16 -7.77 16.54
C TYR A 19 -14.25 -6.25 16.39
N LYS A 20 -13.73 -5.54 17.39
CA LYS A 20 -13.61 -4.08 17.39
C LYS A 20 -12.21 -3.66 16.94
N PHE A 21 -12.12 -3.03 15.77
CA PHE A 21 -10.87 -2.63 15.13
C PHE A 21 -10.57 -1.14 15.31
N LEU A 22 -9.29 -0.83 15.56
CA LEU A 22 -8.73 0.50 15.35
C LEU A 22 -7.78 0.48 14.14
N VAL A 23 -8.16 1.16 13.07
CA VAL A 23 -7.34 1.29 11.86
C VAL A 23 -6.62 2.65 11.90
N TYR A 24 -5.29 2.64 12.00
CA TYR A 24 -4.46 3.83 11.89
C TYR A 24 -4.06 4.05 10.42
N SER A 25 -4.61 5.10 9.82
CA SER A 25 -4.44 5.42 8.39
C SER A 25 -4.15 6.92 8.22
N PRO A 26 -2.86 7.33 8.28
CA PRO A 26 -2.49 8.70 7.98
C PRO A 26 -2.94 9.09 6.57
N ILE A 27 -3.41 10.32 6.39
CA ILE A 27 -3.79 10.85 5.07
C ILE A 27 -2.53 11.39 4.41
N PHE A 28 -1.94 10.59 3.52
CA PHE A 28 -0.82 10.97 2.67
C PHE A 28 -0.88 10.18 1.37
N GLY A 29 -0.97 10.87 0.23
CA GLY A 29 -1.10 10.19 -1.06
C GLY A 29 -2.42 9.41 -1.21
N TYR A 30 -3.11 9.66 -2.32
CA TYR A 30 -4.40 9.03 -2.57
C TYR A 30 -4.37 7.50 -2.53
N SER A 31 -3.32 6.87 -3.04
CA SER A 31 -3.19 5.41 -3.12
C SER A 31 -3.12 4.73 -1.76
N HIS A 32 -2.31 5.25 -0.84
CA HIS A 32 -2.14 4.69 0.51
C HIS A 32 -3.44 4.85 1.31
N THR A 33 -4.01 6.05 1.27
CA THR A 33 -5.27 6.36 1.97
C THR A 33 -6.43 5.52 1.41
N LYS A 34 -6.48 5.30 0.09
CA LYS A 34 -7.48 4.42 -0.54
C LYS A 34 -7.30 2.94 -0.16
N PHE A 35 -6.08 2.45 -0.09
CA PHE A 35 -5.78 1.07 0.32
C PHE A 35 -6.31 0.80 1.73
N MET A 36 -5.90 1.63 2.69
CA MET A 36 -6.34 1.51 4.08
C MET A 36 -7.84 1.75 4.25
N GLY A 37 -8.41 2.69 3.49
CA GLY A 37 -9.85 2.93 3.48
C GLY A 37 -10.65 1.74 2.95
N THR A 38 -10.18 1.09 1.89
CA THR A 38 -10.82 -0.12 1.34
C THR A 38 -10.72 -1.29 2.32
N LEU A 39 -9.58 -1.43 3.01
CA LEU A 39 -9.39 -2.44 4.05
C LEU A 39 -10.37 -2.24 5.21
N ALA A 40 -10.51 -1.01 5.71
CA ALA A 40 -11.45 -0.69 6.78
C ALA A 40 -12.92 -0.93 6.37
N ASP A 41 -13.28 -0.59 5.13
CA ASP A 41 -14.61 -0.84 4.59
C ASP A 41 -14.92 -2.34 4.46
N ALA A 42 -13.95 -3.16 4.04
CA ALA A 42 -14.13 -4.60 3.97
C ALA A 42 -14.38 -5.23 5.35
N LEU A 43 -13.70 -4.74 6.39
CA LEU A 43 -13.96 -5.16 7.77
C LEU A 43 -15.36 -4.73 8.23
N THR A 44 -15.76 -3.49 7.92
CA THR A 44 -17.11 -2.99 8.23
C THR A 44 -18.19 -3.81 7.52
N GLU A 45 -17.99 -4.12 6.22
CA GLU A 45 -18.91 -4.95 5.42
C GLU A 45 -19.03 -6.37 5.98
N ALA A 46 -17.95 -6.92 6.55
CA ALA A 46 -17.94 -8.22 7.24
C ALA A 46 -18.65 -8.20 8.61
N GLY A 47 -19.13 -7.05 9.08
CA GLY A 47 -19.88 -6.92 10.33
C GLY A 47 -19.03 -6.60 11.57
N HIS A 48 -17.78 -6.14 11.38
CA HIS A 48 -16.92 -5.69 12.47
C HIS A 48 -17.19 -4.24 12.88
N ASP A 49 -16.92 -3.88 14.13
CA ASP A 49 -16.96 -2.49 14.59
C ASP A 49 -15.60 -1.84 14.29
N VAL A 50 -15.55 -0.94 13.31
CA VAL A 50 -14.30 -0.38 12.81
C VAL A 50 -14.26 1.12 13.07
N THR A 51 -13.23 1.57 13.78
CA THR A 51 -12.88 3.00 13.92
C THR A 51 -11.59 3.30 13.16
N VAL A 52 -11.58 4.37 12.36
CA VAL A 52 -10.40 4.77 11.58
C VAL A 52 -9.82 6.08 12.14
N LEU A 53 -8.59 6.03 12.64
CA LEU A 53 -7.82 7.19 13.09
C LEU A 53 -6.96 7.71 11.93
N MET A 54 -7.28 8.93 11.49
CA MET A 54 -6.75 9.54 10.26
C MET A 54 -6.05 10.87 10.54
N PRO A 55 -4.77 10.87 10.92
CA PRO A 55 -3.99 12.10 10.99
C PRO A 55 -3.67 12.64 9.60
N VAL A 56 -3.90 13.93 9.39
CA VAL A 56 -3.63 14.61 8.10
C VAL A 56 -2.14 14.91 7.97
N VAL A 57 -1.46 14.23 7.05
CA VAL A 57 -0.05 14.48 6.70
C VAL A 57 0.04 15.23 5.36
N ASP A 58 -1.01 15.18 4.55
CA ASP A 58 -1.12 15.88 3.29
C ASP A 58 -2.47 16.61 3.20
N ILE A 59 -2.41 17.94 3.31
CA ILE A 59 -3.60 18.81 3.33
C ILE A 59 -4.34 18.75 1.98
N GLU A 60 -3.63 18.56 0.87
CA GLU A 60 -4.25 18.49 -0.47
C GLU A 60 -5.15 17.24 -0.62
N GLU A 61 -4.89 16.21 0.18
CA GLU A 61 -5.59 14.93 0.14
C GLU A 61 -6.55 14.74 1.33
N GLU A 62 -6.73 15.76 2.19
CA GLU A 62 -7.52 15.67 3.43
C GLU A 62 -8.94 15.11 3.24
N HIS A 63 -9.57 15.41 2.10
CA HIS A 63 -10.93 14.98 1.78
C HIS A 63 -11.00 13.58 1.15
N LYS A 64 -9.87 12.97 0.80
CA LYS A 64 -9.81 11.71 0.06
C LYS A 64 -9.48 10.53 0.99
N THR A 65 -10.43 10.23 1.88
CA THR A 65 -10.23 9.21 2.92
C THR A 65 -10.25 7.76 2.42
N GLY A 66 -10.75 7.51 1.21
CA GLY A 66 -10.92 6.15 0.67
C GLY A 66 -12.07 5.36 1.28
N LEU A 67 -12.67 5.84 2.38
CA LEU A 67 -13.77 5.21 3.10
C LEU A 67 -15.12 5.52 2.44
N LYS A 68 -15.98 4.51 2.34
CA LYS A 68 -17.35 4.57 1.84
C LYS A 68 -18.34 4.06 2.86
N LEU A 69 -18.03 2.92 3.50
CA LEU A 69 -18.91 2.22 4.42
C LEU A 69 -18.65 2.63 5.87
N THR A 70 -17.38 2.62 6.29
CA THR A 70 -16.96 2.91 7.66
C THR A 70 -17.27 4.37 8.05
N LYS A 71 -18.04 4.57 9.13
CA LYS A 71 -18.49 5.92 9.55
C LYS A 71 -17.77 6.45 10.79
N ASN A 72 -17.21 5.58 11.61
CA ASN A 72 -16.49 5.98 12.82
C ASN A 72 -15.08 6.45 12.43
N ILE A 73 -14.96 7.75 12.12
CA ILE A 73 -13.73 8.37 11.65
C ILE A 73 -13.26 9.40 12.68
N ILE A 74 -12.03 9.23 13.17
CA ILE A 74 -11.34 10.21 14.01
C ILE A 74 -10.29 10.88 13.14
N LYS A 75 -10.60 12.06 12.61
CA LYS A 75 -9.65 12.83 11.79
C LYS A 75 -8.88 13.81 12.68
N ILE A 76 -7.54 13.77 12.61
CA ILE A 76 -6.67 14.69 13.35
C ILE A 76 -6.12 15.73 12.36
N PRO A 77 -6.31 17.04 12.61
CA PRO A 77 -5.85 18.10 11.71
C PRO A 77 -4.32 18.08 11.54
N ALA A 78 -3.85 18.63 10.42
CA ALA A 78 -2.43 18.68 10.12
C ALA A 78 -1.68 19.59 11.10
N ASN A 79 -0.52 19.11 11.57
CA ASN A 79 0.43 19.93 12.31
C ASN A 79 0.86 21.12 11.41
N PRO A 80 0.85 22.38 11.91
CA PRO A 80 1.36 23.53 11.16
C PRO A 80 2.76 23.34 10.55
N ARG A 81 3.62 22.52 11.17
CA ARG A 81 4.96 22.16 10.64
C ARG A 81 4.91 21.42 9.30
N ILE A 82 3.80 20.76 8.98
CA ILE A 82 3.58 20.04 7.70
C ILE A 82 3.40 21.02 6.53
N LEU A 83 3.11 22.29 6.80
CA LEU A 83 3.08 23.32 5.76
C LEU A 83 4.44 23.50 5.08
N GLU A 84 5.55 23.24 5.79
CA GLU A 84 6.90 23.24 5.19
C GLU A 84 7.10 22.04 4.25
N PHE A 85 6.61 20.86 4.65
CA PHE A 85 6.57 19.68 3.78
C PHE A 85 5.80 19.97 2.49
N LEU A 86 4.63 20.62 2.56
CA LEU A 86 3.81 20.93 1.39
C LEU A 86 4.43 21.99 0.47
N LYS A 87 5.07 23.02 1.03
CA LYS A 87 5.86 24.00 0.25
C LYS A 87 6.98 23.30 -0.50
N ASN A 88 7.65 22.35 0.17
CA ASN A 88 8.67 21.52 -0.45
C ASN A 88 8.09 20.47 -1.39
N ARG A 89 6.85 20.00 -1.20
CA ARG A 89 6.21 19.00 -2.06
C ARG A 89 6.11 19.47 -3.50
N LYS A 90 5.66 20.70 -3.75
CA LYS A 90 5.63 21.26 -5.12
C LYS A 90 7.02 21.34 -5.73
N ASN A 91 8.03 21.68 -4.92
CA ASN A 91 9.42 21.67 -5.34
C ASN A 91 9.97 20.24 -5.55
N VAL A 92 9.54 19.25 -4.76
CA VAL A 92 10.02 17.86 -4.81
C VAL A 92 9.33 17.07 -5.93
N LEU A 93 8.00 17.14 -6.07
CA LEU A 93 7.25 16.59 -7.21
C LEU A 93 7.66 17.28 -8.52
N GLY A 94 7.84 18.60 -8.51
CA GLY A 94 8.32 19.36 -9.68
C GLY A 94 9.76 18.99 -10.08
N LYS A 95 10.62 18.69 -9.11
CA LYS A 95 12.00 18.22 -9.35
C LYS A 95 12.08 16.71 -9.57
N MET A 96 11.02 15.95 -9.34
CA MET A 96 11.03 14.49 -9.46
C MET A 96 11.40 14.03 -10.87
N TRP A 97 10.99 14.78 -11.89
CA TRP A 97 11.38 14.50 -13.28
C TRP A 97 12.86 14.81 -13.57
N THR A 98 13.45 15.81 -12.90
CA THR A 98 14.82 16.29 -13.16
C THR A 98 15.86 15.78 -12.16
N MET A 99 15.42 15.20 -11.03
CA MET A 99 16.29 14.69 -9.97
C MET A 99 17.05 13.46 -10.45
N LYS A 100 18.38 13.49 -10.43
CA LYS A 100 19.17 12.30 -10.79
C LYS A 100 18.87 11.18 -9.79
N PRO A 101 18.50 9.97 -10.23
CA PRO A 101 18.34 8.83 -9.33
C PRO A 101 19.70 8.56 -8.68
N GLY A 102 19.79 8.84 -7.38
CA GLY A 102 21.03 8.74 -6.62
C GLY A 102 20.75 8.69 -5.12
N PRO A 103 21.63 8.07 -4.31
CA PRO A 103 21.37 7.83 -2.89
C PRO A 103 21.05 9.09 -2.09
N VAL A 104 21.70 10.22 -2.43
CA VAL A 104 21.54 11.51 -1.72
C VAL A 104 20.13 12.08 -1.88
N GLY A 105 19.59 12.09 -3.12
CA GLY A 105 18.24 12.60 -3.37
C GLY A 105 17.17 11.73 -2.70
N LEU A 106 17.40 10.42 -2.62
CA LEU A 106 16.52 9.50 -1.90
C LEU A 106 16.55 9.75 -0.38
N VAL A 107 17.74 9.97 0.20
CA VAL A 107 17.90 10.26 1.64
C VAL A 107 17.18 11.57 2.01
N GLU A 108 17.27 12.61 1.19
CA GLU A 108 16.59 13.89 1.44
C GLU A 108 15.05 13.75 1.43
N ILE A 109 14.51 12.95 0.51
CA ILE A 109 13.08 12.64 0.44
C ILE A 109 12.65 11.83 1.68
N VAL A 110 13.40 10.78 2.02
CA VAL A 110 13.10 9.93 3.18
C VAL A 110 13.12 10.73 4.47
N LYS A 111 14.13 11.59 4.67
CA LYS A 111 14.22 12.47 5.84
C LYS A 111 13.01 13.41 5.92
N THR A 112 12.69 14.07 4.82
CA THR A 112 11.56 15.01 4.74
C THR A 112 10.22 14.33 5.03
N MET A 113 10.01 13.11 4.52
CA MET A 113 8.81 12.32 4.86
C MET A 113 8.80 11.89 6.33
N SER A 114 9.94 11.42 6.85
CA SER A 114 10.06 11.00 8.25
C SER A 114 9.78 12.15 9.21
N ASP A 115 10.24 13.37 8.92
CA ASP A 115 9.99 14.57 9.73
C ASP A 115 8.50 14.94 9.69
N ALA A 116 7.84 14.81 8.53
CA ALA A 116 6.39 15.04 8.39
C ALA A 116 5.56 14.04 9.22
N PHE A 117 5.88 12.74 9.13
CA PHE A 117 5.19 11.72 9.93
C PHE A 117 5.47 11.85 11.42
N THR A 118 6.71 12.14 11.81
CA THR A 118 7.08 12.32 13.22
C THR A 118 6.36 13.51 13.83
N SER A 119 6.40 14.67 13.18
CA SER A 119 5.73 15.87 13.67
C SER A 119 4.21 15.72 13.73
N GLN A 120 3.60 14.96 12.81
CA GLN A 120 2.18 14.64 12.92
C GLN A 120 1.91 13.66 14.06
N CYS A 121 2.76 12.66 14.26
CA CYS A 121 2.62 11.71 15.35
C CYS A 121 2.71 12.38 16.72
N GLU A 122 3.60 13.37 16.89
CA GLU A 122 3.70 14.18 18.11
C GLU A 122 2.37 14.84 18.48
N VAL A 123 1.58 15.29 17.51
CA VAL A 123 0.25 15.87 17.77
C VAL A 123 -0.72 14.79 18.26
N VAL A 124 -0.68 13.61 17.67
CA VAL A 124 -1.60 12.51 18.02
C VAL A 124 -1.27 11.94 19.40
N ILE A 125 -0.01 11.62 19.67
CA ILE A 125 0.38 10.89 20.89
C ILE A 125 0.36 11.76 22.15
N ASN A 126 0.52 13.08 22.00
CA ASN A 126 0.45 14.03 23.10
C ASN A 126 -0.98 14.56 23.36
N ASP A 127 -1.99 14.05 22.65
CA ASP A 127 -3.40 14.33 22.94
C ASP A 127 -3.91 13.35 24.00
N ASP A 128 -3.81 13.76 25.27
CA ASP A 128 -4.20 12.94 26.42
C ASP A 128 -5.69 12.55 26.40
N GLU A 129 -6.56 13.42 25.90
CA GLU A 129 -8.00 13.16 25.81
C GLU A 129 -8.28 12.08 24.75
N LEU A 130 -7.63 12.19 23.59
CA LEU A 130 -7.70 11.17 22.55
C LEU A 130 -7.14 9.83 23.04
N MET A 131 -5.96 9.82 23.67
CA MET A 131 -5.34 8.58 24.17
C MET A 131 -6.20 7.91 25.24
N LYS A 132 -6.82 8.70 26.13
CA LYS A 132 -7.78 8.20 27.11
C LYS A 132 -9.00 7.59 26.41
N ARG A 133 -9.60 8.30 25.45
CA ARG A 133 -10.74 7.80 24.68
C ARG A 133 -10.41 6.48 23.99
N LEU A 134 -9.28 6.39 23.28
CA LEU A 134 -8.88 5.18 22.56
C LEU A 134 -8.68 3.98 23.50
N ARG A 135 -8.19 4.21 24.73
CA ARG A 135 -8.06 3.17 25.76
C ARG A 135 -9.42 2.71 26.30
N GLU A 136 -10.34 3.64 26.50
CA GLU A 136 -11.68 3.35 27.04
C GLU A 136 -12.57 2.60 26.02
N GLU A 137 -12.32 2.77 24.72
CA GLU A 137 -13.01 2.06 23.65
C GLU A 137 -12.78 0.54 23.66
N LYS A 138 -11.67 0.07 24.26
CA LYS A 138 -11.29 -1.36 24.37
C LYS A 138 -11.31 -2.10 23.02
N PHE A 139 -10.49 -1.64 22.08
CA PHE A 139 -10.32 -2.32 20.79
C PHE A 139 -9.68 -3.70 20.95
N ASP A 140 -10.13 -4.67 20.14
CA ASP A 140 -9.59 -6.02 20.10
C ASP A 140 -8.34 -6.09 19.22
N VAL A 141 -8.34 -5.37 18.09
CA VAL A 141 -7.28 -5.45 17.08
C VAL A 141 -6.94 -4.06 16.53
N GLY A 142 -5.66 -3.73 16.48
CA GLY A 142 -5.14 -2.54 15.81
C GLY A 142 -4.56 -2.89 14.45
N ILE A 143 -4.82 -2.09 13.41
CA ILE A 143 -4.19 -2.24 12.08
C ILE A 143 -3.53 -0.91 11.74
N ALA A 144 -2.21 -0.90 11.54
CA ALA A 144 -1.46 0.33 11.25
C ALA A 144 -0.81 0.29 9.87
N GLU A 145 -0.95 1.39 9.13
CA GLU A 145 -0.14 1.67 7.95
C GLU A 145 1.33 1.86 8.33
N THR A 146 2.23 1.03 7.81
CA THR A 146 3.62 0.96 8.29
C THR A 146 4.54 2.04 7.73
N PHE A 147 4.08 2.89 6.81
CA PHE A 147 4.79 4.14 6.50
C PHE A 147 5.02 5.03 7.74
N SER A 148 4.24 4.84 8.80
CA SER A 148 4.44 5.48 10.10
C SER A 148 4.33 4.46 11.23
N VAL A 149 5.39 4.36 12.05
CA VAL A 149 5.39 3.49 13.24
C VAL A 149 4.48 4.01 14.37
N CYS A 150 3.95 5.24 14.23
CA CYS A 150 3.11 5.90 15.23
C CYS A 150 1.88 5.07 15.63
N GLY A 151 1.26 4.38 14.65
CA GLY A 151 0.09 3.54 14.91
C GLY A 151 0.37 2.46 15.96
N PHE A 152 1.53 1.81 15.90
CA PHE A 152 1.92 0.80 16.87
C PHE A 152 2.16 1.39 18.27
N GLY A 153 2.76 2.58 18.34
CA GLY A 153 2.89 3.31 19.61
C GLY A 153 1.53 3.64 20.25
N ILE A 154 0.56 4.06 19.44
CA ILE A 154 -0.82 4.31 19.87
C ILE A 154 -1.45 3.02 20.40
N PHE A 155 -1.26 1.89 19.73
CA PHE A 155 -1.82 0.61 20.15
C PHE A 155 -1.29 0.17 21.53
N GLU A 156 0.00 0.38 21.79
CA GLU A 156 0.61 0.09 23.09
C GLU A 156 0.04 0.99 24.21
N VAL A 157 -0.13 2.28 23.93
CA VAL A 157 -0.72 3.25 24.89
C VAL A 157 -2.20 2.95 25.15
N ALA A 158 -2.95 2.58 24.11
CA ALA A 158 -4.36 2.21 24.19
C ALA A 158 -4.58 0.80 24.74
N LYS A 159 -3.51 0.01 24.96
CA LYS A 159 -3.55 -1.37 25.48
C LYS A 159 -4.36 -2.32 24.59
N ILE A 160 -4.18 -2.18 23.28
CA ILE A 160 -4.78 -3.08 22.28
C ILE A 160 -4.00 -4.40 22.26
N PRO A 161 -4.65 -5.56 22.44
CA PRO A 161 -3.95 -6.82 22.69
C PRO A 161 -3.36 -7.46 21.43
N SER A 162 -3.88 -7.12 20.25
CA SER A 162 -3.39 -7.64 18.96
C SER A 162 -3.17 -6.50 17.98
N SER A 163 -2.06 -6.52 17.25
CA SER A 163 -1.76 -5.53 16.21
C SER A 163 -1.40 -6.22 14.89
N MET A 164 -1.74 -5.57 13.78
CA MET A 164 -1.41 -6.00 12.43
C MET A 164 -0.74 -4.84 11.70
N ALA A 165 0.30 -5.19 10.94
CA ALA A 165 0.97 -4.30 10.02
C ALA A 165 0.29 -4.38 8.65
N ALA A 166 -0.08 -3.23 8.09
CA ALA A 166 -0.53 -3.11 6.72
C ALA A 166 0.43 -2.18 5.98
N PHE A 167 0.95 -2.61 4.83
CA PHE A 167 1.86 -1.78 4.05
C PHE A 167 1.36 -1.59 2.64
N SER A 168 1.13 -0.33 2.26
CA SER A 168 0.63 0.05 0.94
C SER A 168 1.71 0.46 -0.06
N GLY A 169 2.99 0.14 0.23
CA GLY A 169 4.16 0.33 -0.64
C GLY A 169 4.96 -0.96 -0.86
N VAL A 170 6.09 -0.90 -1.58
CA VAL A 170 6.95 -2.10 -1.75
C VAL A 170 7.84 -2.30 -0.54
N HIS A 171 7.73 -3.48 0.07
CA HIS A 171 8.43 -3.89 1.30
C HIS A 171 9.80 -3.22 1.47
N MET A 172 9.92 -2.38 2.51
CA MET A 172 11.14 -1.68 2.87
C MET A 172 11.81 -2.40 4.04
N ASP A 173 12.96 -3.01 3.79
CA ASP A 173 13.71 -3.81 4.78
C ASP A 173 13.96 -3.06 6.12
N ALA A 174 14.06 -1.73 6.07
CA ALA A 174 14.24 -0.88 7.26
C ALA A 174 13.00 -0.84 8.19
N ILE A 175 11.80 -1.05 7.64
CA ILE A 175 10.55 -1.06 8.40
C ILE A 175 10.33 -2.45 9.01
N SER A 176 10.75 -3.52 8.32
CA SER A 176 10.57 -4.91 8.76
C SER A 176 11.18 -5.20 10.13
N VAL A 177 12.31 -4.57 10.46
CA VAL A 177 12.92 -4.66 11.81
C VAL A 177 12.01 -4.05 12.88
N ALA A 178 11.37 -2.91 12.57
CA ALA A 178 10.52 -2.19 13.52
C ALA A 178 9.18 -2.90 13.77
N ILE A 179 8.66 -3.64 12.78
CA ILE A 179 7.40 -4.39 12.88
C ILE A 179 7.60 -5.89 13.15
N VAL A 180 8.84 -6.32 13.41
CA VAL A 180 9.20 -7.73 13.66
C VAL A 180 8.76 -8.65 12.51
N GLU A 181 8.80 -8.13 11.28
CA GLU A 181 8.50 -8.90 10.07
C GLU A 181 9.75 -9.71 9.67
N PRO A 182 9.59 -11.00 9.30
CA PRO A 182 10.67 -11.78 8.70
C PRO A 182 11.20 -11.09 7.45
N THR A 183 12.50 -10.79 7.41
CA THR A 183 13.16 -10.28 6.20
C THR A 183 13.39 -11.40 5.18
N TYR A 184 13.81 -11.04 3.96
CA TYR A 184 13.54 -11.71 2.69
C TYR A 184 14.06 -13.15 2.38
N PRO A 185 14.60 -14.01 3.28
CA PRO A 185 14.79 -15.42 2.91
C PRO A 185 13.58 -16.35 3.13
N SER A 186 12.39 -15.89 3.56
CA SER A 186 11.37 -16.80 4.16
C SER A 186 10.00 -16.91 3.47
N TYR A 187 9.71 -16.18 2.38
CA TYR A 187 8.37 -16.17 1.75
C TYR A 187 8.31 -16.90 0.41
N ASP A 188 8.35 -18.25 0.44
CA ASP A 188 8.23 -19.08 -0.77
C ASP A 188 6.83 -19.66 -1.01
N LYS A 189 5.81 -19.37 -0.18
CA LYS A 189 4.48 -19.98 -0.34
C LYS A 189 3.32 -19.07 0.07
N ILE A 190 2.63 -18.47 -0.91
CA ILE A 190 1.29 -17.88 -0.74
C ILE A 190 0.25 -18.78 -1.46
N PRO A 191 -0.91 -19.11 -0.86
CA PRO A 191 -1.88 -20.05 -1.42
C PRO A 191 -2.62 -19.55 -2.69
N GLU A 192 -2.91 -20.51 -3.57
CA GLU A 192 -3.46 -20.38 -4.94
C GLU A 192 -4.84 -19.68 -5.06
N ILE A 193 -5.65 -19.66 -3.99
CA ILE A 193 -7.06 -19.19 -4.05
C ILE A 193 -7.19 -17.67 -4.29
N PHE A 194 -6.25 -16.87 -3.78
CA PHE A 194 -6.28 -15.41 -3.98
C PHE A 194 -5.87 -14.98 -5.40
N HIS A 195 -5.24 -15.89 -6.19
CA HIS A 195 -4.74 -15.58 -7.53
C HIS A 195 -5.85 -15.40 -8.59
N LEU A 196 -7.00 -16.05 -8.43
CA LEU A 196 -8.04 -16.11 -9.46
C LEU A 196 -8.91 -14.85 -9.55
N HIS A 197 -9.08 -14.10 -8.45
CA HIS A 197 -10.00 -12.95 -8.42
C HIS A 197 -9.38 -11.68 -9.06
N LEU A 198 -8.06 -11.50 -8.93
CA LEU A 198 -7.35 -10.35 -9.49
C LEU A 198 -7.24 -10.40 -11.03
N LYS A 199 -7.16 -11.60 -11.61
CA LYS A 199 -7.00 -11.80 -13.06
C LYS A 199 -8.17 -11.26 -13.89
N LYS A 200 -9.37 -11.13 -13.30
CA LYS A 200 -10.60 -10.71 -14.01
C LYS A 200 -10.83 -9.20 -14.06
N ILE A 201 -10.09 -8.38 -13.30
CA ILE A 201 -10.43 -6.95 -13.10
C ILE A 201 -9.41 -5.99 -13.76
N SER A 202 -8.20 -6.45 -14.12
CA SER A 202 -7.18 -5.57 -14.73
C SER A 202 -7.34 -5.44 -16.25
N ALA A 203 -7.13 -4.23 -16.78
CA ALA A 203 -7.06 -3.96 -18.22
C ALA A 203 -5.92 -4.74 -18.91
N LEU A 204 -4.88 -5.13 -18.16
CA LEU A 204 -3.78 -5.96 -18.68
C LEU A 204 -4.20 -7.39 -19.02
N ALA A 205 -5.38 -7.83 -18.57
CA ALA A 205 -5.96 -9.11 -18.94
C ALA A 205 -6.60 -9.11 -20.35
N ASP A 206 -6.80 -7.94 -20.97
CA ASP A 206 -7.35 -7.85 -22.33
C ASP A 206 -6.35 -8.43 -23.35
N PRO A 207 -6.77 -9.37 -24.21
CA PRO A 207 -5.87 -10.01 -25.18
C PRO A 207 -5.27 -9.03 -26.20
N ARG A 208 -5.88 -7.86 -26.42
CA ARG A 208 -5.35 -6.81 -27.32
C ARG A 208 -4.18 -6.05 -26.70
N VAL A 209 -4.05 -6.06 -25.38
CA VAL A 209 -2.93 -5.42 -24.69
C VAL A 209 -1.70 -6.31 -24.85
N THR A 210 -0.71 -5.83 -25.61
CA THR A 210 0.48 -6.60 -26.00
C THR A 210 1.68 -6.31 -25.10
N ALA A 211 1.79 -5.07 -24.63
CA ALA A 211 2.85 -4.61 -23.75
C ALA A 211 2.35 -3.45 -22.88
N PHE A 212 3.01 -3.21 -21.75
CA PHE A 212 2.67 -2.09 -20.86
C PHE A 212 3.87 -1.18 -20.62
N ILE A 213 3.67 0.14 -20.71
CA ILE A 213 4.68 1.12 -20.32
C ILE A 213 4.23 1.76 -19.02
N THR A 214 5.04 1.67 -17.97
CA THR A 214 4.68 2.21 -16.64
C THR A 214 5.91 2.65 -15.87
N HIS A 215 5.72 3.55 -14.92
CA HIS A 215 6.76 3.97 -13.99
C HIS A 215 7.23 2.87 -13.01
N GLY A 216 6.55 1.73 -12.92
CA GLY A 216 6.96 0.62 -12.04
C GLY A 216 6.51 0.75 -10.58
N GLY A 217 5.43 1.47 -10.32
CA GLY A 217 4.76 1.43 -9.01
C GLY A 217 4.26 0.01 -8.68
N LEU A 218 4.13 -0.31 -7.37
CA LEU A 218 3.82 -1.66 -6.91
C LEU A 218 2.59 -2.27 -7.58
N GLY A 219 1.47 -1.53 -7.63
CA GLY A 219 0.24 -2.03 -8.26
C GLY A 219 0.45 -2.46 -9.71
N SER A 220 1.16 -1.64 -10.50
CA SER A 220 1.48 -1.98 -11.89
C SER A 220 2.41 -3.19 -12.01
N ILE A 221 3.39 -3.33 -11.12
CA ILE A 221 4.33 -4.45 -11.13
C ILE A 221 3.65 -5.75 -10.73
N THR A 222 2.77 -5.69 -9.73
CA THR A 222 1.92 -6.82 -9.33
C THR A 222 1.02 -7.22 -10.50
N GLU A 223 0.27 -6.30 -11.10
CA GLU A 223 -0.59 -6.63 -12.25
C GLU A 223 0.20 -7.18 -13.45
N LEU A 224 1.43 -6.68 -13.69
CA LEU A 224 2.32 -7.21 -14.73
C LEU A 224 2.79 -8.64 -14.44
N ALA A 225 3.20 -8.91 -13.21
CA ALA A 225 3.60 -10.24 -12.78
C ALA A 225 2.44 -11.24 -12.93
N TYR A 226 1.21 -10.81 -12.65
CA TYR A 226 0.00 -11.62 -12.80
C TYR A 226 -0.44 -11.80 -14.27
N ALA A 227 -0.39 -10.73 -15.07
CA ALA A 227 -0.84 -10.77 -16.46
C ALA A 227 0.18 -11.46 -17.39
N GLY A 228 1.45 -11.56 -16.97
CA GLY A 228 2.52 -12.13 -17.77
C GLY A 228 2.84 -11.32 -19.04
N LYS A 229 2.41 -10.05 -19.08
CA LYS A 229 2.64 -9.15 -20.22
C LYS A 229 4.02 -8.52 -20.10
N PRO A 230 4.78 -8.41 -21.21
CA PRO A 230 6.05 -7.70 -21.20
C PRO A 230 5.83 -6.20 -20.93
N ALA A 231 6.81 -5.55 -20.30
CA ALA A 231 6.72 -4.13 -19.98
C ALA A 231 7.99 -3.34 -20.26
N VAL A 232 7.82 -2.05 -20.57
CA VAL A 232 8.88 -1.03 -20.47
C VAL A 232 8.65 -0.26 -19.18
N LEU A 233 9.61 -0.33 -18.27
CA LEU A 233 9.54 0.31 -16.97
C LEU A 233 10.40 1.56 -16.96
N ILE A 234 9.82 2.68 -16.53
CA ILE A 234 10.50 3.98 -16.53
C ILE A 234 10.44 4.57 -15.11
N PRO A 235 11.30 4.09 -14.20
CA PRO A 235 11.29 4.53 -12.82
C PRO A 235 11.49 6.05 -12.71
N LEU A 236 10.62 6.68 -11.94
CA LEU A 236 10.69 8.13 -11.71
C LEU A 236 11.36 8.44 -10.38
N PHE A 237 11.03 7.70 -9.32
CA PHE A 237 11.55 7.91 -7.96
C PHE A 237 11.23 6.73 -7.02
N GLY A 238 11.83 6.75 -5.83
CA GLY A 238 11.51 5.81 -4.76
C GLY A 238 11.89 4.37 -5.09
N ASP A 239 10.98 3.46 -4.76
CA ASP A 239 11.11 2.01 -4.91
C ASP A 239 10.94 1.51 -6.35
N GLN A 240 10.39 2.33 -7.25
CA GLN A 240 10.12 1.98 -8.65
C GLN A 240 11.32 1.40 -9.40
N SER A 241 12.54 1.86 -9.09
CA SER A 241 13.77 1.34 -9.71
C SER A 241 14.05 -0.10 -9.26
N ARG A 242 13.87 -0.39 -7.96
CA ARG A 242 14.02 -1.74 -7.41
C ARG A 242 12.94 -2.66 -7.97
N ASN A 243 11.70 -2.19 -8.03
CA ASN A 243 10.58 -2.97 -8.54
C ASN A 243 10.80 -3.33 -10.01
N GLY A 244 11.24 -2.35 -10.81
CA GLY A 244 11.48 -2.59 -12.21
C GLY A 244 12.65 -3.51 -12.47
N LEU A 245 13.75 -3.36 -11.73
CA LEU A 245 14.89 -4.27 -11.83
C LEU A 245 14.53 -5.69 -11.38
N MET A 246 13.65 -5.85 -10.39
CA MET A 246 13.15 -7.17 -10.00
C MET A 246 12.39 -7.83 -11.16
N LEU A 247 11.43 -7.14 -11.79
CA LEU A 247 10.68 -7.70 -12.91
C LEU A 247 11.57 -7.95 -14.14
N ALA A 248 12.55 -7.08 -14.39
CA ALA A 248 13.55 -7.26 -15.45
C ALA A 248 14.40 -8.51 -15.24
N ARG A 249 14.84 -8.79 -14.00
CA ARG A 249 15.64 -9.99 -13.67
C ARG A 249 14.91 -11.29 -13.99
N HIS A 250 13.58 -11.30 -13.94
CA HIS A 250 12.75 -12.45 -14.31
C HIS A 250 12.33 -12.45 -15.80
N GLY A 251 12.89 -11.54 -16.60
CA GLY A 251 12.61 -11.43 -18.03
C GLY A 251 11.23 -10.85 -18.37
N GLY A 252 10.56 -10.23 -17.39
CA GLY A 252 9.22 -9.64 -17.56
C GLY A 252 9.22 -8.19 -18.02
N ALA A 253 10.37 -7.51 -18.00
CA ALA A 253 10.46 -6.09 -18.35
C ALA A 253 11.81 -5.65 -18.89
N ILE A 254 11.81 -4.54 -19.65
CA ILE A 254 12.97 -3.71 -19.98
C ILE A 254 12.89 -2.47 -19.10
N VAL A 255 13.98 -2.09 -18.43
CA VAL A 255 14.02 -0.90 -17.57
C VAL A 255 14.79 0.22 -18.28
N LEU A 256 14.12 1.34 -18.52
CA LEU A 256 14.73 2.57 -19.04
C LEU A 256 14.81 3.61 -17.94
N SER A 257 15.92 4.36 -17.89
CA SER A 257 15.95 5.58 -17.11
C SER A 257 15.03 6.62 -17.74
N LYS A 258 14.45 7.51 -16.94
CA LYS A 258 13.75 8.69 -17.47
C LYS A 258 14.61 9.56 -18.41
N HIS A 259 15.95 9.51 -18.25
CA HIS A 259 16.87 10.21 -19.14
C HIS A 259 16.99 9.52 -20.51
N ASP A 260 16.73 8.21 -20.59
CA ASP A 260 16.74 7.47 -21.86
C ASP A 260 15.55 7.85 -22.75
N LEU A 261 14.47 8.39 -22.17
CA LEU A 261 13.36 8.96 -22.94
C LEU A 261 13.72 10.23 -23.73
N LEU A 262 14.85 10.87 -23.42
CA LEU A 262 15.36 12.00 -24.21
C LEU A 262 15.94 11.53 -25.55
N ASP A 263 16.22 10.23 -25.69
CA ASP A 263 16.71 9.61 -26.91
C ASP A 263 15.62 8.71 -27.53
N PRO A 264 14.93 9.17 -28.59
CA PRO A 264 13.89 8.40 -29.26
C PRO A 264 14.37 7.03 -29.77
N ALA A 265 15.66 6.87 -30.07
CA ALA A 265 16.21 5.60 -30.55
C ALA A 265 16.18 4.52 -29.47
N LYS A 266 16.43 4.87 -28.20
CA LYS A 266 16.40 3.92 -27.08
C LYS A 266 15.00 3.40 -26.79
N LEU A 267 14.01 4.29 -26.80
CA LEU A 267 12.61 3.88 -26.63
C LEU A 267 12.17 3.00 -27.80
N LYS A 268 12.51 3.39 -29.03
CA LYS A 268 12.20 2.61 -30.24
C LYS A 268 12.79 1.20 -30.15
N HIS A 269 14.08 1.08 -29.84
CA HIS A 269 14.75 -0.22 -29.70
C HIS A 269 14.09 -1.10 -28.63
N SER A 270 13.75 -0.52 -27.47
CA SER A 270 13.10 -1.28 -26.38
C SER A 270 11.71 -1.80 -26.76
N LEU A 271 10.96 -1.02 -27.55
CA LEU A 271 9.67 -1.45 -28.08
C LEU A 271 9.84 -2.51 -29.18
N GLU A 272 10.78 -2.31 -30.10
CA GLU A 272 11.12 -3.31 -31.11
C GLU A 272 11.50 -4.63 -30.46
N GLU A 273 12.37 -4.62 -29.44
CA GLU A 273 12.73 -5.81 -28.66
C GLU A 273 11.49 -6.52 -28.08
N ILE A 274 10.54 -5.79 -27.49
CA ILE A 274 9.29 -6.39 -26.99
C ILE A 274 8.42 -6.99 -28.11
N PHE A 275 8.41 -6.38 -29.31
CA PHE A 275 7.57 -6.80 -30.42
C PHE A 275 8.21 -7.88 -31.33
N THR A 276 9.55 -7.94 -31.39
CA THR A 276 10.30 -8.91 -32.21
C THR A 276 10.79 -10.11 -31.44
N ASP A 277 10.92 -10.01 -30.12
CA ASP A 277 11.27 -11.16 -29.29
C ASP A 277 10.14 -12.19 -29.36
N ASP A 278 10.47 -13.38 -29.83
CA ASP A 278 9.60 -14.56 -30.01
C ASP A 278 9.10 -15.14 -28.66
N ARG A 279 8.77 -14.27 -27.68
CA ARG A 279 8.00 -14.61 -26.46
C ARG A 279 6.54 -14.99 -26.74
N LYS A 280 6.22 -15.35 -27.99
CA LYS A 280 4.99 -16.03 -28.40
C LYS A 280 4.96 -17.52 -28.00
N GLU A 281 6.05 -18.08 -27.47
CA GLU A 281 6.06 -19.41 -26.84
C GLU A 281 6.53 -19.37 -25.36
N ARG A 282 5.74 -18.80 -24.45
CA ARG A 282 5.65 -19.39 -23.09
C ARG A 282 4.34 -20.16 -23.01
N LYS A 283 4.46 -21.39 -23.52
CA LYS A 283 3.49 -22.48 -23.54
C LYS A 283 2.74 -22.62 -22.22
N ASP A 284 1.48 -22.99 -22.34
CA ASP A 284 0.83 -24.02 -21.53
C ASP A 284 1.84 -24.80 -20.67
N THR A 285 1.96 -24.38 -19.43
CA THR A 285 2.48 -25.14 -18.28
C THR A 285 1.76 -24.48 -17.11
N THR A 286 0.65 -24.99 -16.57
CA THR A 286 0.66 -26.19 -15.71
C THR A 286 2.06 -26.51 -15.16
N ALA A 287 2.65 -25.53 -14.48
CA ALA A 287 3.70 -25.78 -13.52
C ALA A 287 3.02 -25.93 -12.15
N THR A 288 2.74 -27.18 -11.81
CA THR A 288 2.62 -27.64 -10.43
C THR A 288 3.70 -27.03 -9.55
N PHE A 289 3.32 -26.20 -8.58
CA PHE A 289 3.91 -26.08 -7.25
C PHE A 289 2.85 -25.55 -6.27
#